data_AF-A0A8H4ATY8-F1
#
_entry.id   AF-A0A8H4ATY8-F1
#
_cell.length_a   1.000
_cell.length_b   1.000
_cell.length_c   1.000
_cell.angle_alpha   90.00
_cell.angle_beta   90.00
_cell.angle_gamma   90.00
#
_symmetry.space_group_name_H-M   'P 1'
#
loop_
_entity.id
_entity.type
_entity.pdbx_description
1 polymer ?
#
loop_
_entity_poly.entity_id
_entity_poly.type
_entity_poly.pdbx_seq_one_letter_code
_entity_poly.pdbx_strand_id
1 'polypeptide(L)'
;MLHINKQPTWIYIRIAMIISDLLEAANYCLTSKSANAKYPCHKCLISNEDLANINLTNNQIIYRTHENMKVVIESGTSNFYSIVNLQNSFWKMSDINIYTASVPDRLYHLDIGLFYYQLKYSRMLLKELGGNNAINKMDHRFGTIPPIQWS
;
A
#
# COMPACT_ATOMS: atom_id res chain seq x y z
N MET A 1 3.57 8.69 23.87
CA MET A 1 3.41 7.46 23.08
C MET A 1 1.92 7.12 23.06
N LEU A 2 1.26 7.28 21.92
CA LEU A 2 -0.17 6.94 21.80
C LEU A 2 -0.29 5.41 21.75
N HIS A 3 -1.17 4.89 22.59
CA HIS A 3 -1.54 3.48 22.64
C HIS A 3 -3.04 3.41 22.44
N ILE A 4 -3.46 2.65 21.44
CA ILE A 4 -4.86 2.30 21.24
C ILE A 4 -4.95 0.81 21.54
N ASN A 5 -5.83 0.39 22.45
CA ASN A 5 -5.92 -1.01 22.88
C ASN A 5 -4.57 -1.65 23.30
N LYS A 6 -3.69 -0.90 23.96
CA LYS A 6 -2.32 -1.33 24.37
C LYS A 6 -1.37 -1.69 23.20
N GLN A 7 -1.72 -1.36 21.96
CA GLN A 7 -0.85 -1.50 20.79
C GLN A 7 -0.26 -0.13 20.41
N PRO A 8 1.05 -0.04 20.10
CA PRO A 8 1.69 1.24 19.77
C PRO A 8 1.21 1.77 18.42
N THR A 9 0.56 2.94 18.41
CA THR A 9 -0.10 3.49 17.20
C THR A 9 0.77 4.34 16.29
N TRP A 10 2.08 4.43 16.56
CA TRP A 10 3.05 5.13 15.71
C TRP A 10 3.14 4.57 14.29
N ILE A 11 2.84 3.27 14.14
CA ILE A 11 2.87 2.57 12.85
C ILE A 11 1.94 3.25 11.83
N TYR A 12 0.71 3.55 12.23
CA TYR A 12 -0.29 4.14 11.34
C TYR A 12 0.02 5.58 10.90
N ILE A 13 0.56 6.40 11.81
CA ILE A 13 0.99 7.77 11.48
C ILE A 13 2.17 7.73 10.50
N ARG A 14 3.12 6.81 10.69
CA ARG A 14 4.25 6.62 9.76
C ARG A 14 3.77 6.14 8.38
N ILE A 15 2.84 5.18 8.34
CA ILE A 15 2.22 4.73 7.09
C ILE A 15 1.53 5.90 6.36
N ALA A 16 0.73 6.69 7.09
CA ALA A 16 0.01 7.81 6.50
C ALA A 16 0.96 8.88 5.92
N MET A 17 2.04 9.21 6.63
CA MET A 17 3.05 10.16 6.13
C MET A 17 3.81 9.61 4.92
N ILE A 18 4.25 8.34 4.99
CA ILE A 18 5.01 7.69 3.92
C ILE A 18 4.19 7.59 2.62
N ILE A 19 2.88 7.39 2.74
CA ILE A 19 2.02 7.25 1.56
C ILE A 19 1.52 8.61 1.06
N SER A 20 1.47 9.64 1.92
CA SER A 20 1.27 11.02 1.48
C SER A 20 2.45 11.57 0.67
N ASP A 21 3.66 11.07 0.91
CA ASP A 21 4.83 11.36 0.08
C ASP A 21 4.98 10.31 -1.03
N LEU A 22 4.27 10.51 -2.14
CA LEU A 22 4.22 9.58 -3.27
C LEU A 22 5.61 9.23 -3.86
N LEU A 23 6.55 10.18 -3.83
CA LEU A 23 7.88 9.97 -4.40
C LEU A 23 8.70 9.03 -3.53
N GLU A 24 8.59 9.20 -2.20
CA GLU A 24 9.19 8.33 -1.20
C GLU A 24 8.47 6.98 -1.12
N ALA A 25 7.14 6.95 -1.19
CA ALA A 25 6.28 5.75 -1.25
C ALA A 25 6.78 4.74 -2.29
N ALA A 26 7.10 5.22 -3.49
CA ALA A 26 7.61 4.38 -4.57
C ALA A 26 9.03 3.83 -4.32
N ASN A 27 9.84 4.46 -3.45
CA ASN A 27 11.13 3.89 -3.02
C ASN A 27 10.94 2.73 -2.04
N TYR A 28 9.86 2.72 -1.25
CA TYR A 28 9.53 1.61 -0.36
C TYR A 28 9.14 0.33 -1.11
N CYS A 29 8.71 0.43 -2.37
CA CYS A 29 8.56 -0.75 -3.22
C CYS A 29 9.88 -1.43 -3.61
N LEU A 30 11.02 -0.78 -3.35
CA LEU A 30 12.35 -1.29 -3.72
C LEU A 30 12.46 -1.66 -5.21
N THR A 31 11.60 -1.08 -6.05
CA THR A 31 11.60 -1.25 -7.50
C THR A 31 12.57 -0.25 -8.10
N SER A 32 13.51 -0.71 -8.92
CA SER A 32 14.38 0.16 -9.71
C SER A 32 13.52 0.99 -10.66
N LYS A 33 13.64 2.32 -10.58
CA LYS A 33 12.93 3.29 -11.44
C LYS A 33 13.68 3.60 -12.74
N SER A 34 14.66 2.77 -13.11
CA SER A 34 15.43 2.97 -14.34
C SER A 34 14.56 2.73 -15.58
N ALA A 35 14.75 3.54 -16.63
CA ALA A 35 14.15 3.29 -17.94
C ALA A 35 14.54 1.92 -18.53
N ASN A 36 15.61 1.31 -18.04
CA ASN A 36 16.10 -0.01 -18.44
C ASN A 36 15.63 -1.14 -17.51
N ALA A 37 14.65 -0.90 -16.63
CA ALA A 37 14.13 -1.93 -15.73
C ALA A 37 13.47 -3.05 -16.54
N LYS A 38 13.93 -4.29 -16.35
CA LYS A 38 13.38 -5.47 -17.02
C LYS A 38 12.01 -5.86 -16.50
N TYR A 39 11.70 -5.48 -15.26
CA TYR A 39 10.45 -5.80 -14.57
C TYR A 39 9.82 -4.52 -13.98
N PRO A 40 9.32 -3.61 -14.83
CA PRO A 40 8.91 -2.27 -14.42
C PRO A 40 7.58 -2.23 -13.64
N CYS A 41 6.79 -3.30 -13.64
CA CYS A 41 5.51 -3.35 -12.93
C CYS A 41 5.70 -3.23 -11.41
N HIS A 42 4.99 -2.29 -10.79
CA HIS A 42 5.00 -2.06 -9.34
C HIS A 42 4.09 -3.03 -8.58
N LYS A 43 3.09 -3.63 -9.25
CA LYS A 43 2.15 -4.62 -8.67
C LYS A 43 2.60 -6.08 -8.83
N CYS A 44 3.48 -6.35 -9.78
CA CYS A 44 3.72 -7.69 -10.30
C CYS A 44 5.16 -7.87 -10.79
N LEU A 45 5.63 -9.12 -10.82
CA LEU A 45 6.91 -9.53 -11.40
C LEU A 45 6.71 -9.94 -12.86
N ILE A 46 6.24 -9.00 -13.67
CA ILE A 46 6.09 -9.18 -15.11
C ILE A 46 7.23 -8.48 -15.86
N SER A 47 7.71 -9.12 -16.93
CA SER A 47 8.73 -8.53 -17.79
C SER A 47 8.17 -7.31 -18.52
N ASN A 48 9.04 -6.41 -18.97
CA ASN A 48 8.63 -5.28 -19.80
C ASN A 48 8.02 -5.74 -21.14
N GLU A 49 8.51 -6.86 -21.68
CA GLU A 49 8.00 -7.46 -22.94
C GLU A 49 6.57 -7.96 -22.79
N ASP A 50 6.24 -8.50 -21.62
CA ASP A 50 4.93 -9.05 -21.30
C ASP A 50 3.97 -8.02 -20.68
N LEU A 51 4.41 -6.80 -20.40
CA LEU A 51 3.62 -5.79 -19.68
C LEU A 51 2.30 -5.45 -20.39
N ALA A 52 2.29 -5.46 -21.73
CA ALA A 52 1.12 -5.20 -22.57
C ALA A 52 0.42 -6.49 -23.05
N ASN A 53 0.87 -7.66 -22.59
CA ASN A 53 0.35 -8.96 -23.03
C ASN A 53 -1.00 -9.25 -22.37
N ILE A 54 -2.09 -9.06 -23.13
CA ILE A 54 -3.47 -9.31 -22.68
C ILE A 54 -3.83 -10.79 -22.55
N ASN A 55 -3.00 -11.70 -23.08
CA ASN A 55 -3.27 -13.14 -23.07
C ASN A 55 -2.75 -13.84 -21.80
N LEU A 56 -2.11 -13.11 -20.90
CA LEU A 56 -1.62 -13.68 -19.64
C LEU A 56 -2.78 -14.05 -18.73
N THR A 57 -2.75 -15.28 -18.25
CA THR A 57 -3.68 -15.74 -17.22
C THR A 57 -3.19 -15.36 -15.84
N ASN A 58 -4.11 -15.20 -14.87
CA ASN A 58 -3.76 -14.83 -13.48
C ASN A 58 -2.73 -15.78 -12.84
N ASN A 59 -2.70 -17.04 -13.25
CA ASN A 59 -1.76 -18.04 -12.73
C ASN A 59 -0.31 -17.81 -13.21
N GLN A 60 -0.12 -17.07 -14.30
CA GLN A 60 1.18 -16.72 -14.85
C GLN A 60 1.72 -15.40 -14.26
N ILE A 61 0.88 -14.65 -13.55
CA ILE A 61 1.25 -13.36 -12.96
C ILE A 61 1.62 -13.56 -11.50
N ILE A 62 2.89 -13.33 -11.19
CA ILE A 62 3.36 -13.30 -9.80
C ILE A 62 3.17 -11.88 -9.27
N TYR A 63 2.27 -11.70 -8.30
CA TYR A 63 2.08 -10.41 -7.63
C TYR A 63 3.22 -10.10 -6.65
N ARG A 64 3.53 -8.81 -6.50
CA ARG A 64 4.45 -8.33 -5.47
C ARG A 64 3.70 -8.30 -4.13
N THR A 65 3.94 -9.32 -3.32
CA THR A 65 3.49 -9.39 -1.92
C THR A 65 4.70 -9.43 -1.00
N HIS A 66 4.49 -9.31 0.31
CA HIS A 66 5.58 -9.44 1.28
C HIS A 66 6.29 -10.78 1.16
N GLU A 67 5.53 -11.85 0.96
CA GLU A 67 6.02 -13.22 0.85
C GLU A 67 6.84 -13.41 -0.42
N ASN A 68 6.27 -13.05 -1.58
CA ASN A 68 6.94 -13.22 -2.86
C ASN A 68 8.22 -12.36 -2.94
N MET A 69 8.20 -11.15 -2.38
CA MET A 69 9.35 -10.26 -2.40
C MET A 69 10.44 -10.68 -1.42
N LYS A 70 10.09 -11.29 -0.27
CA LYS A 70 11.06 -11.97 0.61
C LYS A 70 11.76 -13.10 -0.14
N VAL A 71 11.01 -13.96 -0.81
CA VAL A 71 11.56 -15.08 -1.59
C VAL A 71 12.53 -14.58 -2.67
N VAL A 72 12.20 -13.52 -3.40
CA VAL A 72 13.11 -12.93 -4.41
C VAL A 72 14.41 -12.43 -3.79
N ILE A 73 14.34 -11.74 -2.65
CA ILE A 73 15.51 -11.23 -1.94
C ILE A 73 16.36 -12.35 -1.36
N GLU A 74 15.75 -13.32 -0.70
CA GLU A 74 16.42 -14.48 -0.08
C GLU A 74 17.04 -15.42 -1.11
N SER A 75 16.44 -15.55 -2.30
CA SER A 75 17.00 -16.32 -3.41
C SER A 75 18.14 -15.63 -4.15
N GLY A 76 18.47 -14.38 -3.82
CA GLY A 76 19.51 -13.60 -4.49
C GLY A 76 19.16 -13.17 -5.92
N THR A 77 17.88 -13.26 -6.31
CA THR A 77 17.42 -12.96 -7.68
C THR A 77 16.96 -11.52 -7.86
N SER A 78 17.07 -10.67 -6.85
CA SER A 78 16.63 -9.27 -6.85
C SER A 78 17.04 -8.48 -8.09
N ASN A 79 18.31 -8.59 -8.51
CA ASN A 79 18.84 -7.86 -9.66
C ASN A 79 18.15 -8.25 -10.98
N PHE A 80 17.78 -9.53 -11.14
CA PHE A 80 17.07 -10.01 -12.33
C PHE A 80 15.70 -9.33 -12.46
N TYR A 81 15.00 -9.20 -11.33
CA TYR A 81 13.69 -8.58 -11.23
C TYR A 81 13.73 -7.05 -11.03
N SER A 82 14.89 -6.42 -11.23
CA SER A 82 15.06 -4.96 -11.04
C SER A 82 14.63 -4.49 -9.64
N ILE A 83 14.92 -5.30 -8.62
CA ILE A 83 14.61 -5.05 -7.20
C ILE A 83 15.88 -4.69 -6.46
N VAL A 84 15.79 -3.66 -5.61
CA VAL A 84 16.86 -3.30 -4.67
C VAL A 84 16.94 -4.38 -3.58
N ASN A 85 18.12 -4.95 -3.41
CA ASN A 85 18.38 -5.98 -2.41
C ASN A 85 18.44 -5.39 -0.98
N LEU A 86 17.29 -5.04 -0.43
CA LEU A 86 17.13 -4.51 0.91
C LEU A 86 15.91 -5.13 1.57
N GLN A 87 16.00 -5.49 2.85
CA GLN A 87 14.81 -5.94 3.57
C GLN A 87 13.86 -4.76 3.82
N ASN A 88 12.61 -4.93 3.40
CA ASN A 88 11.61 -3.90 3.60
C ASN A 88 11.08 -3.92 5.05
N SER A 89 11.19 -2.78 5.74
CA SER A 89 10.72 -2.63 7.12
C SER A 89 9.20 -2.81 7.26
N PHE A 90 8.43 -2.58 6.18
CA PHE A 90 6.98 -2.75 6.15
C PHE A 90 6.51 -4.20 6.14
N TRP A 91 7.39 -5.17 5.84
CA TRP A 91 7.04 -6.59 5.92
C TRP A 91 6.69 -7.08 7.33
N LYS A 92 6.92 -6.25 8.35
CA LYS A 92 6.48 -6.50 9.74
C LYS A 92 5.00 -6.19 9.94
N MET A 93 4.34 -5.55 8.97
CA MET A 93 2.94 -5.13 9.04
C MET A 93 2.09 -6.05 8.16
N SER A 94 1.67 -7.20 8.69
CA SER A 94 0.86 -8.18 7.94
C SER A 94 -0.47 -7.63 7.43
N ASP A 95 -1.00 -6.58 8.06
CA ASP A 95 -2.26 -5.95 7.67
C ASP A 95 -2.15 -5.09 6.40
N ILE A 96 -0.95 -4.80 5.89
CA ILE A 96 -0.75 -3.86 4.77
C ILE A 96 0.27 -4.39 3.77
N ASN A 97 -0.18 -4.67 2.56
CA ASN A 97 0.73 -4.88 1.43
C ASN A 97 1.20 -3.53 0.85
N ILE A 98 2.44 -3.15 1.15
CA ILE A 98 3.06 -1.89 0.70
C ILE A 98 3.13 -1.77 -0.83
N TYR A 99 3.26 -2.89 -1.55
CA TYR A 99 3.39 -2.90 -3.00
C TYR A 99 2.06 -2.57 -3.72
N THR A 100 0.94 -2.89 -3.08
CA THR A 100 -0.39 -2.46 -3.54
C THR A 100 -0.77 -1.09 -2.99
N ALA A 101 -0.25 -0.70 -1.83
CA ALA A 101 -0.62 0.54 -1.14
C ALA A 101 0.18 1.77 -1.58
N SER A 102 1.25 1.64 -2.36
CA SER A 102 2.12 2.76 -2.78
C SER A 102 2.05 3.06 -4.28
N VAL A 103 0.98 2.59 -4.94
CA VAL A 103 0.79 2.74 -6.40
C VAL A 103 0.68 4.22 -6.78
N PRO A 104 1.61 4.77 -7.59
CA PRO A 104 1.66 6.20 -7.90
C PRO A 104 0.76 6.65 -9.06
N ASP A 105 -0.32 5.93 -9.38
CA ASP A 105 -1.18 6.36 -10.49
C ASP A 105 -2.03 7.55 -10.05
N ARG A 106 -1.60 8.72 -10.52
CA ARG A 106 -1.89 10.09 -10.07
C ARG A 106 -3.37 10.51 -10.01
N LEU A 107 -4.31 9.62 -10.31
CA LEU A 107 -5.75 9.93 -10.33
C LEU A 107 -6.63 8.90 -9.62
N TYR A 108 -6.11 7.70 -9.33
CA TYR A 108 -6.75 6.78 -8.39
C TYR A 108 -6.37 7.09 -6.93
N HIS A 109 -5.74 8.24 -6.68
CA HIS A 109 -5.25 8.69 -5.36
C HIS A 109 -6.29 8.73 -4.22
N LEU A 110 -7.58 8.56 -4.54
CA LEU A 110 -8.68 8.23 -3.61
C LEU A 110 -8.88 6.71 -3.49
N ASP A 111 -7.79 5.94 -3.63
CA ASP A 111 -7.83 4.48 -3.71
C ASP A 111 -8.41 3.94 -2.40
N ILE A 112 -9.51 3.22 -2.54
CA ILE A 112 -10.35 2.69 -1.47
C ILE A 112 -9.51 1.89 -0.46
N GLY A 113 -8.40 1.29 -0.90
CA GLY A 113 -7.46 0.59 -0.04
C GLY A 113 -6.86 1.46 1.06
N LEU A 114 -6.36 2.66 0.75
CA LEU A 114 -5.68 3.55 1.70
C LEU A 114 -6.64 4.32 2.58
N PHE A 115 -7.67 4.87 1.94
CA PHE A 115 -8.73 5.58 2.63
C PHE A 115 -9.38 4.68 3.67
N TYR A 116 -9.55 3.38 3.38
CA TYR A 116 -10.03 2.39 4.34
C TYR A 116 -9.13 2.30 5.59
N TYR A 117 -7.81 2.22 5.44
CA TYR A 117 -6.89 2.16 6.60
C TYR A 117 -6.89 3.46 7.40
N GLN A 118 -6.89 4.61 6.73
CA GLN A 118 -6.98 5.93 7.37
C GLN A 118 -8.31 6.08 8.13
N LEU A 119 -9.42 5.64 7.54
CA LEU A 119 -10.75 5.63 8.15
C LEU A 119 -10.79 4.72 9.38
N LYS A 120 -10.27 3.49 9.25
CA LYS A 120 -10.20 2.51 10.35
C LYS A 120 -9.36 3.05 11.51
N TYR A 121 -8.18 3.59 11.22
CA TYR A 121 -7.33 4.22 12.22
C TYR A 121 -8.00 5.41 12.90
N SER A 122 -8.59 6.32 12.11
CA SER A 122 -9.27 7.50 12.64
C SER A 122 -10.44 7.11 13.55
N ARG A 123 -11.24 6.10 13.17
CA ARG A 123 -12.30 5.55 14.02
C ARG A 123 -11.75 4.98 15.33
N MET A 124 -10.65 4.23 15.27
CA MET A 124 -10.00 3.67 16.47
C MET A 124 -9.49 4.79 17.39
N LEU A 125 -8.85 5.82 16.84
CA LEU A 125 -8.35 6.97 17.61
C LEU A 125 -9.49 7.78 18.24
N LEU A 126 -10.55 8.04 17.50
CA LEU A 126 -11.72 8.75 18.01
C LEU A 126 -12.44 7.97 19.11
N LYS A 127 -12.48 6.63 19.02
CA LYS A 127 -13.02 5.78 20.08
C LYS A 127 -12.25 5.94 21.39
N GLU A 128 -10.93 5.97 21.32
CA GLU A 128 -10.08 6.12 22.52
C GLU A 128 -10.17 7.54 23.12
N LEU A 129 -10.13 8.57 22.27
CA LEU A 129 -10.10 9.96 22.74
C LEU A 129 -11.47 10.50 23.16
N GLY A 130 -12.54 10.10 22.47
CA GLY A 130 -13.87 10.69 22.61
C GLY A 130 -15.00 9.67 22.74
N GLY A 131 -14.67 8.39 22.93
CA GLY A 131 -15.64 7.32 23.09
C GLY A 131 -16.55 7.13 21.87
N ASN A 132 -17.68 6.47 22.10
CA ASN A 132 -18.65 6.18 21.04
C ASN A 132 -19.29 7.45 20.44
N ASN A 133 -19.34 8.56 21.19
CA ASN A 133 -19.92 9.81 20.69
C ASN A 133 -19.11 10.38 19.51
N ALA A 134 -17.78 10.33 19.61
CA ALA A 134 -16.90 10.80 18.54
C ALA A 134 -17.02 9.94 17.27
N ILE A 135 -17.16 8.62 17.42
CA ILE A 135 -17.38 7.70 16.29
C ILE A 135 -18.73 7.98 15.64
N ASN A 136 -19.81 8.09 16.43
CA ASN A 136 -21.15 8.32 15.90
C ASN A 136 -21.21 9.64 15.10
N LYS A 137 -20.51 10.68 15.57
CA LYS A 137 -20.40 11.94 14.84
C LYS A 137 -19.63 11.81 13.52
N MET A 138 -18.55 11.02 13.50
CA MET A 138 -17.80 10.71 12.28
C MET A 138 -18.69 9.95 11.28
N ASP A 139 -19.34 8.89 11.73
CA ASP A 139 -20.18 8.02 10.91
C ASP A 139 -21.37 8.77 10.32
N HIS A 140 -22.01 9.63 11.12
CA HIS A 140 -23.08 10.50 10.64
C HIS A 140 -22.59 11.42 9.53
N ARG A 141 -21.45 12.09 9.70
CA ARG A 141 -20.88 12.96 8.66
C ARG A 141 -20.52 12.20 7.39
N PHE A 142 -19.99 10.97 7.51
CA PHE A 142 -19.74 10.12 6.35
C PHE A 142 -21.02 9.72 5.63
N GLY A 143 -22.08 9.38 6.37
CA GLY A 143 -23.38 9.06 5.80
C GLY A 143 -24.07 10.24 5.08
N THR A 144 -23.67 11.48 5.39
CA THR A 144 -24.15 12.69 4.71
C THR A 144 -23.40 13.07 3.44
N ILE A 145 -22.30 12.36 3.10
CA ILE A 145 -21.58 12.60 1.86
C ILE A 145 -22.44 12.08 0.69
N PRO A 146 -22.82 12.93 -0.28
CA PRO A 146 -23.63 12.49 -1.41
C PRO A 146 -22.87 11.45 -2.24
N PRO A 147 -23.55 10.40 -2.74
CA PRO A 147 -22.93 9.43 -3.61
C PRO A 147 -22.47 10.12 -4.91
N ILE A 148 -21.31 9.70 -5.44
CA ILE A 148 -20.83 10.18 -6.74
C ILE A 148 -21.84 9.73 -7.80
N GLN A 149 -22.55 10.68 -8.39
CA GLN A 149 -23.36 10.44 -9.59
C GLN A 149 -22.43 10.47 -10.80
N TRP A 150 -22.24 9.32 -11.43
CA TRP A 150 -21.60 9.26 -12.74
C TRP A 150 -22.63 9.70 -13.79
N SER A 151 -22.38 10.85 -14.41
CA SER A 151 -23.14 11.38 -15.56
C SER A 151 -22.64 10.79 -16.87
#